data_AF-A0ABD5WEI1-F1
#
_entry.id   AF-A0ABD5WEI1-F1
#
_cell.length_a   1.000
_cell.length_b   1.000
_cell.length_c   1.000
_cell.angle_alpha   90.00
_cell.angle_beta   90.00
_cell.angle_gamma   90.00
#
_symmetry.space_group_name_H-M   'P 1'
#
loop_
_entity.id
_entity.type
_entity.pdbx_description
1 polymer ?
#
loop_
_entity_poly.entity_id
_entity_poly.type
_entity_poly.pdbx_seq_one_letter_code
_entity_poly.pdbx_strand_id
1 'polypeptide(L)'
;MATKDDCLDALRTAADRLGESPSKGQYEDLDLTPSASTILRHCGGWNAAKEEAGLHTNTSTGSRTLPKPEDVELPEGLVWEELSQDQRWHYRNREWNTERTLRRRARLRSWVNDQKAESGCARCGESDAACLDLHHTEPDEKDRSVTRMITDGYGQERLEAELRKCIVLCANCHRKEHFTDPLRRFQDDTEHASR
;
A
#
# COMPACT_ATOMS: atom_id res chain seq x y z
N MET A 1 39.91 7.16 -23.47
CA MET A 1 39.23 6.48 -22.34
C MET A 1 40.02 6.84 -21.10
N ALA A 2 39.36 7.25 -20.02
CA ALA A 2 40.05 7.55 -18.76
C ALA A 2 40.73 6.26 -18.23
N THR A 3 41.95 6.41 -17.76
CA THR A 3 42.73 5.35 -17.11
C THR A 3 42.49 5.36 -15.61
N LYS A 4 43.03 4.35 -14.93
CA LYS A 4 43.00 4.29 -13.46
C LYS A 4 43.78 5.45 -12.84
N ASP A 5 44.93 5.79 -13.42
CA ASP A 5 45.77 6.90 -12.96
C ASP A 5 45.05 8.25 -13.11
N ASP A 6 44.35 8.48 -14.23
CA ASP A 6 43.51 9.68 -14.43
C ASP A 6 42.44 9.82 -13.32
N CYS A 7 41.92 8.70 -12.81
CA CYS A 7 40.94 8.68 -11.73
C CYS A 7 41.57 9.07 -10.37
N LEU A 8 42.79 8.62 -10.10
CA LEU A 8 43.52 8.94 -8.86
C LEU A 8 43.98 10.39 -8.84
N ASP A 9 44.47 10.90 -9.97
CA ASP A 9 44.92 12.29 -10.09
C ASP A 9 43.76 13.28 -9.99
N ALA A 10 42.59 12.93 -10.52
CA ALA A 10 41.39 13.73 -10.34
C ALA A 10 40.96 13.78 -8.86
N LEU A 11 41.09 12.69 -8.11
CA LEU A 11 40.81 12.67 -6.66
C LEU A 11 41.79 13.53 -5.87
N ARG A 12 43.09 13.50 -6.21
CA ARG A 12 44.11 14.37 -5.59
C ARG A 12 43.81 15.84 -5.89
N THR A 13 43.48 16.15 -7.14
CA THR A 13 43.08 17.52 -7.55
C THR A 13 41.86 18.00 -6.78
N ALA A 14 40.87 17.13 -6.57
CA ALA A 14 39.70 17.44 -5.77
C ALA A 14 40.06 17.70 -4.30
N ALA A 15 40.97 16.89 -3.74
CA ALA A 15 41.43 17.07 -2.36
C ALA A 15 42.19 18.39 -2.18
N ASP A 16 43.06 18.75 -3.13
CA ASP A 16 43.80 20.02 -3.11
C ASP A 16 42.86 21.24 -3.18
N ARG A 17 41.79 21.15 -3.99
CA ARG A 17 40.79 22.22 -4.11
C ARG A 17 39.95 22.42 -2.85
N LEU A 18 39.62 21.32 -2.16
CA LEU A 18 38.79 21.35 -0.95
C LEU A 18 39.61 21.54 0.33
N GLY A 19 40.93 21.31 0.27
CA GLY A 19 41.80 21.27 1.45
C GLY A 19 41.57 20.05 2.36
N GLU A 20 40.75 19.09 1.91
CA GLU A 20 40.39 17.88 2.65
C GLU A 20 40.09 16.71 1.69
N SER A 21 39.99 15.50 2.23
CA SER A 21 39.68 14.31 1.42
C SER A 21 38.22 14.35 0.92
N PRO A 22 37.97 14.39 -0.40
CA PRO A 22 36.64 14.65 -0.98
C PRO A 22 35.64 13.53 -0.68
N SER A 23 34.44 13.84 -0.20
CA SER A 23 33.29 12.95 -0.32
C SER A 23 32.86 12.81 -1.79
N LYS A 24 32.06 11.78 -2.10
CA LYS A 24 31.57 11.58 -3.48
C LYS A 24 30.75 12.78 -3.96
N GLY A 25 29.88 13.32 -3.10
CA GLY A 25 29.09 14.51 -3.41
C GLY A 25 29.96 15.74 -3.66
N GLN A 26 30.90 16.03 -2.75
CA GLN A 26 31.83 17.15 -2.93
C GLN A 26 32.66 17.04 -4.22
N TYR A 27 33.05 15.84 -4.64
CA TYR A 27 33.73 15.64 -5.92
C TYR A 27 32.83 15.92 -7.11
N GLU A 28 31.57 15.45 -7.08
CA GLU A 28 30.58 15.70 -8.13
C GLU A 28 30.30 17.21 -8.29
N ASP A 29 30.31 17.97 -7.20
CA ASP A 29 30.12 19.43 -7.20
C ASP A 29 31.31 20.23 -7.80
N LEU A 30 32.50 19.60 -7.93
CA LEU A 30 33.69 20.25 -8.50
C LEU A 30 33.77 20.21 -10.03
N ASP A 31 32.78 19.58 -10.69
CA ASP A 31 32.72 19.38 -12.14
C ASP A 31 34.03 18.84 -12.75
N LEU A 32 34.72 17.97 -12.01
CA LEU A 32 35.97 17.37 -12.42
C LEU A 32 35.77 16.18 -13.37
N THR A 33 36.74 15.99 -14.26
CA THR A 33 36.82 14.82 -15.13
C THR A 33 38.04 13.99 -14.74
N PRO A 34 37.94 12.65 -14.63
CA PRO A 34 36.78 11.79 -14.95
C PRO A 34 35.62 11.85 -13.92
N SER A 35 34.41 11.47 -14.33
CA SER A 35 33.25 11.50 -13.41
C SER A 35 33.38 10.52 -12.23
N ALA A 36 32.66 10.76 -11.14
CA ALA A 36 32.67 9.86 -9.97
C ALA A 36 32.30 8.41 -10.31
N SER A 37 31.37 8.21 -11.25
CA SER A 37 31.01 6.88 -11.77
C SER A 37 32.15 6.20 -12.54
N THR A 38 33.00 6.98 -13.20
CA THR A 38 34.19 6.47 -13.90
C THR A 38 35.22 6.01 -12.87
N ILE A 39 35.48 6.81 -11.84
CA ILE A 39 36.37 6.47 -10.73
C ILE A 39 35.92 5.16 -10.04
N LEU A 40 34.63 5.03 -9.74
CA LEU A 40 34.06 3.82 -9.15
C LEU A 40 34.31 2.57 -9.99
N ARG A 41 34.17 2.67 -11.32
CA ARG A 41 34.36 1.56 -12.25
C ARG A 41 35.83 1.14 -12.36
N HIS A 42 36.77 2.09 -12.40
CA HIS A 42 38.19 1.80 -12.56
C HIS A 42 38.89 1.40 -11.26
N CYS A 43 38.41 1.91 -10.11
CA CYS A 43 39.03 1.68 -8.81
C CYS A 43 38.24 0.73 -7.90
N GLY A 44 37.09 0.20 -8.33
CA GLY A 44 36.31 -0.80 -7.59
C GLY A 44 35.56 -0.28 -6.36
N GLY A 45 35.65 1.02 -6.07
CA GLY A 45 34.96 1.66 -4.95
C GLY A 45 35.52 3.05 -4.64
N TRP A 46 34.71 3.91 -4.01
CA TRP A 46 35.12 5.28 -3.70
C TRP A 46 36.22 5.32 -2.65
N ASN A 47 36.08 4.53 -1.59
CA ASN A 47 37.10 4.45 -0.54
C ASN A 47 38.38 3.77 -1.05
N ALA A 48 38.27 2.72 -1.87
CA ALA A 48 39.42 2.09 -2.51
C ALA A 48 40.20 3.09 -3.38
N ALA A 49 39.50 3.93 -4.15
CA ALA A 49 40.12 4.98 -4.95
C ALA A 49 40.84 6.03 -4.10
N LYS A 50 40.26 6.45 -2.97
CA LYS A 50 40.91 7.39 -2.04
C LYS A 50 42.16 6.78 -1.39
N GLU A 51 42.08 5.53 -0.93
CA GLU A 51 43.23 4.81 -0.36
C GLU A 51 44.39 4.75 -1.35
N GLU A 52 44.11 4.40 -2.61
CA GLU A 52 45.11 4.34 -3.67
C GLU A 52 45.63 5.73 -4.09
N ALA A 53 44.80 6.77 -3.96
CA ALA A 53 45.21 8.15 -4.17
C ALA A 53 46.03 8.74 -3.00
N GLY A 54 46.15 8.03 -1.88
CA GLY A 54 46.83 8.49 -0.66
C GLY A 54 45.97 9.41 0.22
N LEU A 55 44.66 9.36 0.06
CA LEU A 55 43.68 10.22 0.74
C LEU A 55 42.99 9.46 1.89
N HIS A 56 42.65 10.17 2.96
CA HIS A 56 41.93 9.59 4.08
C HIS A 56 40.55 9.08 3.67
N THR A 57 40.20 7.86 4.07
CA THR A 57 38.87 7.28 3.90
C THR A 57 38.02 7.49 5.13
N ASN A 58 36.76 7.87 4.91
CA ASN A 58 35.73 7.73 5.95
C ASN A 58 35.04 6.40 5.70
N THR A 59 35.44 5.39 6.47
CA THR A 59 34.59 4.21 6.65
C THR A 59 33.35 4.65 7.39
N SER A 60 32.16 4.22 6.98
CA SER A 60 30.94 4.43 7.76
C SER A 60 31.04 3.63 9.06
N THR A 61 31.70 4.21 10.07
CA THR A 61 31.75 3.68 11.43
C THR A 61 30.52 4.21 12.16
N GLY A 62 29.41 3.52 11.95
CA GLY A 62 28.15 3.86 12.59
C GLY A 62 27.06 2.88 12.20
N SER A 63 26.23 2.51 13.16
CA SER A 63 24.98 1.82 12.86
C SER A 63 24.16 2.71 11.94
N ARG A 64 23.76 2.20 10.78
CA ARG A 64 22.79 2.88 9.88
C ARG A 64 21.38 2.90 10.47
N THR A 65 21.19 2.23 11.61
CA THR A 65 19.94 2.18 12.34
C THR A 65 19.77 3.48 13.12
N LEU A 66 18.75 4.25 12.75
CA LEU A 66 18.31 5.39 13.55
C LEU A 66 17.77 4.90 14.90
N PRO A 67 17.92 5.69 15.98
CA PRO A 67 17.37 5.34 17.28
C PRO A 67 15.85 5.16 17.22
N LYS A 68 15.30 4.38 18.16
CA LYS A 68 13.85 4.16 18.26
C LYS A 68 13.13 5.51 18.49
N PRO A 69 12.14 5.87 17.66
CA PRO A 69 11.30 7.02 17.94
C PRO A 69 10.57 6.88 19.29
N GLU A 70 10.30 8.00 19.96
CA GLU A 70 9.64 8.03 21.28
C GLU A 70 8.19 7.55 21.20
N ASP A 71 7.51 7.87 20.10
CA ASP A 71 6.12 7.53 19.78
C ASP A 71 5.91 6.06 19.38
N VAL A 72 6.98 5.28 19.27
CA VAL A 72 6.90 3.87 18.87
C VAL A 72 6.99 2.94 20.08
N GLU A 73 5.88 2.29 20.41
CA GLU A 73 5.82 1.22 21.41
C GLU A 73 6.16 -0.14 20.79
N LEU A 74 7.06 -0.88 21.44
CA LEU A 74 7.42 -2.26 21.05
C LEU A 74 6.88 -3.27 22.08
N PRO A 75 6.38 -4.43 21.62
CA PRO A 75 6.07 -5.56 22.50
C PRO A 75 7.26 -5.99 23.37
N GLU A 76 6.95 -6.58 24.53
CA GLU A 76 7.95 -7.10 25.45
C GLU A 76 8.86 -8.14 24.76
N GLY A 77 10.16 -8.05 25.00
CA GLY A 77 11.17 -8.93 24.42
C GLY A 77 11.69 -8.54 23.03
N LEU A 78 11.21 -7.44 22.43
CA LEU A 78 11.75 -6.92 21.16
C LEU A 78 12.70 -5.74 21.39
N VAL A 79 13.88 -5.82 20.80
CA VAL A 79 14.91 -4.77 20.84
C VAL A 79 14.98 -4.07 19.49
N TRP A 80 14.85 -2.74 19.48
CA TRP A 80 14.78 -1.95 18.24
C TRP A 80 16.00 -2.12 17.33
N GLU A 81 17.20 -2.17 17.92
CA GLU A 81 18.48 -2.32 17.23
C GLU A 81 18.66 -3.71 16.60
N GLU A 82 17.89 -4.71 17.06
CA GLU A 82 17.91 -6.09 16.54
C GLU A 82 16.85 -6.32 15.45
N LEU A 83 15.84 -5.46 15.35
CA LEU A 83 14.81 -5.55 14.32
C LEU A 83 15.39 -5.41 12.91
N SER A 84 14.77 -6.08 11.93
CA SER A 84 15.06 -5.82 10.52
C SER A 84 14.59 -4.41 10.12
N GLN A 85 15.08 -3.91 8.99
CA GLN A 85 14.61 -2.65 8.41
C GLN A 85 13.08 -2.66 8.19
N ASP A 86 12.53 -3.78 7.72
CA ASP A 86 11.08 -3.93 7.47
C ASP A 86 10.28 -3.97 8.77
N GLN A 87 10.78 -4.65 9.81
CA GLN A 87 10.13 -4.67 11.13
C GLN A 87 10.08 -3.27 11.74
N ARG A 88 11.20 -2.51 11.70
CA ARG A 88 11.21 -1.11 12.15
C ARG A 88 10.23 -0.26 11.38
N TRP A 89 10.16 -0.44 10.06
CA TRP A 89 9.17 0.25 9.24
C TRP A 89 7.75 -0.10 9.66
N HIS A 90 7.45 -1.38 9.92
CA HIS A 90 6.13 -1.82 10.37
C HIS A 90 5.70 -1.13 11.67
N TYR A 91 6.54 -1.16 12.71
CA TYR A 91 6.23 -0.55 14.01
C TYR A 91 6.11 0.97 13.91
N ARG A 92 7.04 1.63 13.19
CA ARG A 92 7.00 3.08 12.98
C ARG A 92 5.75 3.56 12.23
N ASN A 93 5.28 2.77 11.27
CA ASN A 93 4.17 3.17 10.39
C ASN A 93 2.85 2.50 10.78
N ARG A 94 2.72 1.89 11.97
CA ARG A 94 1.53 1.16 12.37
C ARG A 94 0.28 2.05 12.36
N GLU A 95 0.35 3.21 12.99
CA GLU A 95 -0.77 4.17 13.04
C GLU A 95 -1.11 4.69 11.64
N TRP A 96 -0.10 5.12 10.88
CA TRP A 96 -0.27 5.58 9.50
C TRP A 96 -0.90 4.50 8.59
N ASN A 97 -0.45 3.25 8.69
CA ASN A 97 -1.01 2.12 7.93
C ASN A 97 -2.46 1.84 8.34
N THR A 98 -2.76 1.92 9.64
CA THR A 98 -4.10 1.76 10.20
C THR A 98 -5.03 2.86 9.67
N GLU A 99 -4.61 4.12 9.78
CA GLU A 99 -5.36 5.28 9.30
C GLU A 99 -5.58 5.22 7.78
N ARG A 100 -4.52 4.90 7.01
CA ARG A 100 -4.61 4.71 5.56
C ARG A 100 -5.64 3.64 5.20
N THR A 101 -5.66 2.52 5.93
CA THR A 101 -6.63 1.45 5.73
C THR A 101 -8.05 1.89 6.06
N LEU A 102 -8.25 2.61 7.18
CA LEU A 102 -9.56 3.16 7.57
C LEU A 102 -10.08 4.17 6.54
N ARG A 103 -9.24 5.13 6.11
CA ARG A 103 -9.58 6.11 5.07
C ARG A 103 -9.93 5.43 3.75
N ARG A 104 -9.21 4.37 3.36
CA ARG A 104 -9.53 3.58 2.16
C ARG A 104 -10.91 2.92 2.30
N ARG A 105 -11.19 2.25 3.42
CA ARG A 105 -12.49 1.61 3.68
C ARG A 105 -13.64 2.62 3.69
N ALA A 106 -13.44 3.79 4.30
CA ALA A 106 -14.44 4.86 4.33
C ALA A 106 -14.77 5.36 2.91
N ARG A 107 -13.75 5.62 2.09
CA ARG A 107 -13.94 6.02 0.67
C ARG A 107 -14.72 4.99 -0.14
N LEU A 108 -14.37 3.70 -0.01
CA LEU A 108 -15.08 2.65 -0.74
C LEU A 108 -16.53 2.49 -0.26
N ARG A 109 -16.81 2.64 1.04
CA ARG A 109 -18.18 2.65 1.56
C ARG A 109 -19.00 3.83 1.04
N SER A 110 -18.39 5.03 1.00
CA SER A 110 -19.03 6.22 0.42
C SER A 110 -19.37 5.96 -1.04
N TRP A 111 -18.40 5.49 -1.83
CA TRP A 111 -18.62 5.18 -3.24
C TRP A 111 -19.75 4.14 -3.45
N VAL A 112 -19.79 3.05 -2.68
CA VAL A 112 -20.90 2.09 -2.75
C VAL A 112 -22.24 2.73 -2.37
N ASN A 113 -22.26 3.62 -1.37
CA ASN A 113 -23.47 4.34 -1.00
C ASN A 113 -23.96 5.27 -2.12
N ASP A 114 -23.04 5.95 -2.82
CA ASP A 114 -23.36 6.79 -3.96
C ASP A 114 -23.99 5.95 -5.08
N GLN A 115 -23.41 4.78 -5.39
CA GLN A 115 -23.97 3.85 -6.38
C GLN A 115 -25.38 3.36 -6.02
N LYS A 116 -25.63 3.08 -4.73
CA LYS A 116 -26.97 2.71 -4.25
C LYS A 116 -27.97 3.86 -4.39
N ALA A 117 -27.60 5.07 -3.96
CA ALA A 117 -28.47 6.24 -4.03
C ALA A 117 -28.84 6.61 -5.48
N GLU A 118 -27.86 6.53 -6.38
CA GLU A 118 -28.06 6.78 -7.82
C GLU A 118 -29.03 5.75 -8.44
N SER A 119 -28.94 4.48 -8.03
CA SER A 119 -29.84 3.43 -8.51
C SER A 119 -31.24 3.52 -7.90
N GLY A 120 -31.33 3.86 -6.61
CA GLY A 120 -32.56 3.79 -5.82
C GLY A 120 -33.11 2.37 -5.67
N CYS A 121 -34.17 2.23 -4.88
CA CYS A 121 -34.88 0.98 -4.69
C CYS A 121 -35.66 0.63 -5.96
N ALA A 122 -35.37 -0.54 -6.55
CA ALA A 122 -36.02 -1.05 -7.75
C ALA A 122 -37.53 -1.36 -7.59
N ARG A 123 -38.12 -1.19 -6.40
CA ARG A 123 -39.50 -1.58 -6.08
C ARG A 123 -40.40 -0.45 -5.60
N CYS A 124 -39.88 0.55 -4.88
CA CYS A 124 -40.73 1.54 -4.19
C CYS A 124 -40.23 2.98 -4.20
N GLY A 125 -39.17 3.28 -4.98
CA GLY A 125 -38.70 4.66 -5.20
C GLY A 125 -37.88 5.30 -4.07
N GLU A 126 -37.59 4.57 -2.98
CA GLU A 126 -36.64 5.01 -1.96
C GLU A 126 -35.26 5.24 -2.58
N SER A 127 -34.55 6.31 -2.19
CA SER A 127 -33.24 6.67 -2.75
C SER A 127 -32.20 7.03 -1.68
N ASP A 128 -32.57 7.11 -0.40
CA ASP A 128 -31.60 7.33 0.67
C ASP A 128 -30.70 6.09 0.83
N ALA A 129 -29.39 6.25 0.58
CA ALA A 129 -28.41 5.19 0.69
C ALA A 129 -28.41 4.46 2.05
N ALA A 130 -28.82 5.14 3.13
CA ALA A 130 -28.94 4.56 4.47
C ALA A 130 -30.07 3.52 4.56
N CYS A 131 -31.10 3.64 3.71
CA CYS A 131 -32.25 2.74 3.63
C CYS A 131 -32.05 1.62 2.60
N LEU A 132 -31.00 1.66 1.80
CA LEU A 132 -30.78 0.77 0.65
C LEU A 132 -29.76 -0.34 0.93
N ASP A 133 -30.11 -1.54 0.49
CA ASP A 133 -29.32 -2.76 0.51
C ASP A 133 -29.08 -3.29 -0.90
N LEU A 134 -28.03 -4.09 -1.04
CA LEU A 134 -27.72 -4.84 -2.25
C LEU A 134 -28.30 -6.24 -2.12
N HIS A 135 -29.16 -6.61 -3.07
CA HIS A 135 -29.76 -7.94 -3.15
C HIS A 135 -29.21 -8.65 -4.38
N HIS A 136 -28.55 -9.78 -4.17
CA HIS A 136 -28.12 -10.67 -5.26
C HIS A 136 -29.35 -11.38 -5.85
N THR A 137 -29.58 -11.21 -7.15
CA THR A 137 -30.67 -11.89 -7.86
C THR A 137 -30.45 -13.39 -7.95
N GLU A 138 -29.19 -13.80 -8.08
CA GLU A 138 -28.77 -15.20 -8.09
C GLU A 138 -27.80 -15.43 -6.92
N PRO A 139 -28.28 -15.97 -5.78
CA PRO A 139 -27.48 -16.10 -4.57
C PRO A 139 -26.24 -16.97 -4.72
N ASP A 140 -26.23 -17.88 -5.70
CA ASP A 140 -25.14 -18.81 -5.98
C ASP A 140 -24.03 -18.19 -6.86
N GLU A 141 -24.29 -17.03 -7.47
CA GLU A 141 -23.30 -16.29 -8.27
C GLU A 141 -22.49 -15.27 -7.46
N LYS A 142 -22.83 -15.08 -6.18
CA LYS A 142 -22.14 -14.15 -5.29
C LYS A 142 -20.81 -14.74 -4.82
N ASP A 143 -19.74 -13.97 -4.91
CA ASP A 143 -18.46 -14.33 -4.28
C ASP A 143 -18.56 -14.04 -2.77
N ARG A 144 -18.90 -12.79 -2.43
CA ARG A 144 -19.13 -12.31 -1.05
C ARG A 144 -20.04 -11.08 -1.07
N SER A 145 -20.55 -10.68 0.10
CA SER A 145 -21.20 -9.38 0.22
C SER A 145 -20.20 -8.24 -0.02
N VAL A 146 -20.63 -7.20 -0.73
CA VAL A 146 -19.81 -6.01 -1.04
C VAL A 146 -19.24 -5.37 0.23
N THR A 147 -20.02 -5.31 1.31
CA THR A 147 -19.56 -4.82 2.63
C THR A 147 -18.38 -5.63 3.19
N ARG A 148 -18.40 -6.96 3.02
CA ARG A 148 -17.29 -7.82 3.43
C ARG A 148 -16.07 -7.63 2.54
N MET A 149 -16.26 -7.50 1.23
CA MET A 149 -15.16 -7.22 0.28
C MET A 149 -14.41 -5.91 0.61
N ILE A 150 -15.11 -4.85 1.03
CA ILE A 150 -14.46 -3.61 1.49
C ILE A 150 -13.59 -3.86 2.73
N THR A 151 -14.11 -4.64 3.68
CA THR A 151 -13.41 -4.96 4.93
C THR A 151 -12.17 -5.82 4.66
N ASP A 152 -12.30 -6.81 3.78
CA ASP A 152 -11.23 -7.72 3.34
C ASP A 152 -10.20 -7.04 2.41
N GLY A 153 -10.44 -5.79 2.00
CA GLY A 153 -9.45 -4.98 1.29
C GLY A 153 -9.48 -5.08 -0.23
N TYR A 154 -10.54 -5.63 -0.82
CA TYR A 154 -10.67 -5.74 -2.29
C TYR A 154 -10.62 -4.38 -2.98
N GLY A 155 -10.17 -4.38 -4.25
CA GLY A 155 -10.12 -3.19 -5.11
C GLY A 155 -11.50 -2.78 -5.64
N GLN A 156 -11.63 -1.52 -6.05
CA GLN A 156 -12.89 -0.96 -6.56
C GLN A 156 -13.44 -1.73 -7.76
N GLU A 157 -12.60 -2.16 -8.70
CA GLU A 157 -13.00 -2.96 -9.87
C GLU A 157 -13.71 -4.27 -9.48
N ARG A 158 -13.22 -4.96 -8.44
CA ARG A 158 -13.85 -6.18 -7.92
C ARG A 158 -15.19 -5.88 -7.26
N LEU A 159 -15.29 -4.75 -6.55
CA LEU A 159 -16.56 -4.30 -5.97
C LEU A 159 -17.58 -3.98 -7.06
N GLU A 160 -17.14 -3.29 -8.12
CA GLU A 160 -17.99 -2.94 -9.26
C GLU A 160 -18.51 -4.19 -9.99
N ALA A 161 -17.65 -5.17 -10.23
CA ALA A 161 -18.05 -6.45 -10.81
C ALA A 161 -19.11 -7.17 -9.96
N GLU A 162 -19.00 -7.11 -8.63
CA GLU A 162 -19.99 -7.70 -7.72
C GLU A 162 -21.28 -6.89 -7.65
N LEU A 163 -21.19 -5.55 -7.66
CA LEU A 163 -22.35 -4.65 -7.69
C LEU A 163 -23.24 -4.90 -8.90
N ARG A 164 -22.68 -5.21 -10.07
CA ARG A 164 -23.44 -5.51 -11.30
C ARG A 164 -24.31 -6.76 -11.19
N LYS A 165 -24.03 -7.65 -10.23
CA LYS A 165 -24.84 -8.85 -9.94
C LYS A 165 -25.97 -8.57 -8.95
N CYS A 166 -26.04 -7.35 -8.42
CA CYS A 166 -26.99 -6.96 -7.40
C CYS A 166 -28.06 -6.05 -7.99
N ILE A 167 -29.28 -6.17 -7.48
CA ILE A 167 -30.28 -5.11 -7.56
C ILE A 167 -30.30 -4.34 -6.24
N VAL A 168 -30.62 -3.05 -6.31
CA VAL A 168 -30.74 -2.21 -5.12
C VAL A 168 -32.18 -2.26 -4.63
N LEU A 169 -32.36 -2.63 -3.36
CA LEU A 169 -33.66 -2.70 -2.69
C LEU A 169 -33.60 -1.95 -1.37
N CYS A 170 -34.65 -1.23 -1.01
CA CYS A 170 -34.74 -0.70 0.36
C CYS A 170 -34.93 -1.85 1.36
N ALA A 171 -34.57 -1.62 2.63
CA ALA A 171 -34.64 -2.63 3.68
C ALA A 171 -36.02 -3.30 3.83
N ASN A 172 -37.10 -2.59 3.48
CA ASN A 172 -38.46 -3.15 3.51
C ASN A 172 -38.75 -4.03 2.29
N CYS A 173 -38.41 -3.58 1.08
CA CYS A 173 -38.58 -4.37 -0.14
C CYS A 173 -37.67 -5.59 -0.15
N HIS A 174 -36.44 -5.46 0.36
CA HIS A 174 -35.49 -6.56 0.50
C HIS A 174 -36.02 -7.64 1.44
N ARG A 175 -36.58 -7.23 2.59
CA ARG A 175 -37.25 -8.17 3.52
C ARG A 175 -38.46 -8.87 2.90
N LYS A 176 -39.26 -8.15 2.10
CA LYS A 176 -40.39 -8.73 1.37
C LYS A 176 -39.94 -9.75 0.32
N GLU A 177 -38.83 -9.48 -0.37
CA GLU A 177 -38.26 -10.39 -1.37
C GLU A 177 -37.82 -11.73 -0.75
N HIS A 178 -37.22 -11.68 0.45
CA HIS A 178 -36.86 -12.90 1.19
C HIS A 178 -38.01 -13.53 2.00
N PHE A 179 -39.16 -12.86 2.08
CA PHE A 179 -40.29 -13.37 2.84
C PHE A 179 -41.00 -14.47 2.06
N THR A 180 -40.91 -15.70 2.56
CA THR A 180 -41.76 -16.82 2.09
C THR A 180 -42.94 -16.95 3.03
N ASP A 181 -44.16 -16.78 2.52
CA ASP A 181 -45.38 -17.03 3.29
C ASP A 181 -45.48 -18.53 3.61
N PRO A 182 -45.47 -18.93 4.90
CA PRO A 182 -45.59 -20.32 5.29
C PRO A 182 -46.85 -21.00 4.75
N LEU A 183 -47.96 -20.26 4.61
CA LEU A 183 -49.24 -20.81 4.15
C LEU A 183 -49.31 -21.00 2.63
N ARG A 184 -48.55 -20.22 1.85
CA ARG A 184 -48.40 -20.45 0.41
C ARG A 184 -47.59 -21.71 0.10
N ARG A 185 -46.55 -22.00 0.90
CA ARG A 185 -45.72 -23.20 0.71
C ARG A 185 -46.52 -24.51 0.72
N PHE A 186 -47.53 -24.61 1.59
CA PHE A 186 -48.37 -25.80 1.67
C PHE A 186 -49.34 -25.97 0.48
N GLN A 187 -49.74 -24.89 -0.18
CA GLN A 187 -50.64 -24.95 -1.34
C GLN A 187 -49.91 -25.47 -2.60
N ASP A 188 -48.69 -25.01 -2.83
CA ASP A 188 -47.87 -25.47 -3.97
C ASP A 188 -47.46 -26.96 -3.82
N ASP A 189 -47.13 -27.40 -2.60
CA ASP A 189 -46.77 -28.80 -2.33
C ASP A 189 -47.96 -29.77 -2.53
N THR A 190 -49.19 -29.31 -2.24
CA THR A 190 -50.41 -30.14 -2.41
C THR A 190 -50.89 -30.21 -3.86
N GLU A 191 -50.69 -29.16 -4.66
CA GLU A 191 -50.95 -29.20 -6.10
C GLU A 191 -49.93 -30.05 -6.88
N HIS A 192 -48.66 -30.09 -6.44
CA HIS A 192 -47.63 -30.91 -7.09
C HIS A 192 -47.74 -32.41 -6.75
N ALA A 193 -48.22 -32.76 -5.56
CA ALA A 193 -48.49 -34.14 -5.16
C ALA A 193 -49.78 -34.74 -5.78
N SER A 194 -50.59 -33.91 -6.43
CA SER A 194 -51.89 -34.29 -7.03
C SER A 194 -51.83 -34.44 -8.58
N ARG A 195 -50.65 -34.35 -9.19
CA ARG A 195 -50.39 -34.59 -10.62
C ARG A 195 -49.57 -35.87 -10.80
#